data_AF-B0P8S8-F1
#
_entry.id   AF-B0P8S8-F1
#
_cell.length_a   1.000
_cell.length_b   1.000
_cell.length_c   1.000
_cell.angle_alpha   90.00
_cell.angle_beta   90.00
_cell.angle_gamma   90.00
#
_symmetry.space_group_name_H-M   'P 1'
#
loop_
_entity.id
_entity.type
_entity.pdbx_description
1 polymer ?
#
loop_
_entity_poly.entity_id
_entity_poly.type
_entity_poly.pdbx_seq_one_letter_code
_entity_poly.pdbx_strand_id
1 'polypeptide(L)' 'MHIRLPEKNKALFAAASRAWVFGGMGSWNDSPPYLAHEQGLDGDYERLSAALYRQIMLAVLYAVNEW' A
#
# COMPACT_ATOMS: atom_id res chain seq x y z
N MET A 1 7.51 17.59 8.47
CA MET A 1 6.63 17.06 9.53
C MET A 1 7.33 15.85 10.16
N HIS A 2 7.69 15.92 11.43
CA HIS A 2 8.27 14.78 12.15
C HIS A 2 7.16 14.12 12.98
N ILE A 3 6.72 12.93 12.55
CA ILE A 3 5.79 12.11 13.34
C ILE A 3 6.64 11.37 14.38
N ARG A 4 6.41 11.65 15.66
CA ARG A 4 6.98 10.83 16.75
C ARG A 4 6.11 9.59 16.91
N LEU A 5 6.72 8.42 16.71
CA LEU A 5 6.08 7.11 16.87
C LEU A 5 6.72 6.39 18.05
N PRO A 6 5.94 5.67 18.88
CA PRO A 6 6.49 4.73 19.85
C PRO A 6 7.44 3.74 19.18
N GLU A 7 8.55 3.37 19.83
CA GLU A 7 9.54 2.44 19.26
C GLU A 7 8.89 1.14 18.74
N LYS A 8 7.93 0.60 19.51
CA LYS A 8 7.17 -0.60 19.17
C LYS A 8 6.39 -0.49 17.84
N ASN A 9 6.02 0.72 17.42
CA ASN A 9 5.18 0.97 16.24
C ASN A 9 5.99 1.33 14.99
N LYS A 10 7.27 1.67 15.12
CA LYS A 10 8.11 2.10 13.99
C LYS A 10 8.24 1.05 12.90
N ALA A 11 8.40 -0.21 13.28
CA ALA A 11 8.53 -1.31 12.32
C ALA A 11 7.26 -1.45 11.46
N LEU A 12 6.09 -1.33 12.07
CA LEU A 12 4.80 -1.41 11.38
C LEU A 12 4.62 -0.23 10.43
N PHE A 13 4.95 0.99 10.87
CA PHE A 13 4.91 2.18 10.01
C PHE A 13 5.86 2.04 8.82
N ALA A 14 7.10 1.59 9.04
CA ALA A 14 8.08 1.41 7.98
C ALA A 14 7.64 0.34 6.96
N ALA A 15 7.01 -0.75 7.43
CA ALA A 15 6.43 -1.77 6.57
C ALA A 15 5.30 -1.19 5.70
N ALA A 16 4.40 -0.41 6.28
CA ALA A 16 3.31 0.26 5.57
C ALA A 16 3.84 1.25 4.52
N SER A 17 4.86 2.05 4.87
CA SER A 17 5.50 2.99 3.94
C SER A 17 6.17 2.28 2.76
N ARG A 18 6.85 1.16 3.01
CA ARG A 18 7.51 0.37 1.94
C ARG A 18 6.54 -0.38 1.04
N ALA A 19 5.38 -0.76 1.58
CA ALA A 19 4.33 -1.46 0.83
C ALA A 19 3.48 -0.51 -0.05
N TRP A 20 3.63 0.81 0.10
CA TRP A 20 2.90 1.79 -0.69
C TRP A 20 3.41 1.82 -2.14
N VAL A 21 2.76 1.02 -3.00
CA VAL A 21 3.02 0.95 -4.45
C VAL A 21 2.01 1.74 -5.28
N PHE A 22 1.16 2.53 -4.62
CA PHE A 22 0.10 3.31 -5.27
C PHE A 22 0.60 4.72 -5.62
N GLY A 23 0.17 5.26 -6.77
CA GLY A 23 0.36 6.69 -7.10
C GLY A 23 1.71 7.06 -7.72
N GLY A 24 2.28 6.22 -8.58
CA GLY A 24 3.40 6.61 -9.45
C GLY A 24 2.93 7.44 -10.65
N MET A 25 3.60 8.57 -10.92
CA MET A 25 3.50 9.29 -12.20
C MET A 25 4.31 8.53 -13.27
N GLY A 26 3.69 7.51 -13.87
CA GLY A 26 4.24 6.75 -15.00
C GLY A 26 3.24 6.65 -16.14
N SER A 27 3.69 6.19 -17.32
CA SER A 27 2.79 5.85 -18.43
C SER A 27 1.75 4.82 -17.95
N TRP A 28 0.49 5.00 -18.35
CA TRP A 28 -0.58 4.07 -17.98
C TRP A 28 -0.29 2.64 -18.49
N ASN A 29 0.43 2.51 -19.61
CA ASN A 29 0.82 1.22 -20.18
C ASN A 29 1.93 0.50 -19.41
N ASP A 30 2.69 1.21 -18.57
CA ASP A 30 3.69 0.59 -17.67
C ASP A 30 3.10 0.28 -16.30
N SER A 31 1.79 0.50 -16.13
CA SER A 31 1.13 0.35 -14.84
C SER A 31 0.72 -1.12 -14.59
N PRO A 32 0.82 -1.60 -13.34
CA PRO A 32 0.30 -2.92 -12.97
C PRO A 32 -1.15 -3.22 -13.41
N PRO A 33 -2.10 -2.27 -13.43
CA PRO A 33 -3.44 -2.52 -13.99
C PRO A 33 -3.42 -2.89 -15.48
N TYR A 34 -2.59 -2.23 -16.29
CA TYR A 34 -2.51 -2.51 -17.73
C TYR A 34 -1.95 -3.92 -17.99
N LEU A 35 -0.87 -4.29 -17.30
CA LEU A 35 -0.30 -5.64 -17.43
C LEU A 35 -1.28 -6.73 -16.96
N ALA A 36 -2.04 -6.46 -15.89
CA ALA A 36 -3.09 -7.37 -15.44
C ALA A 36 -4.18 -7.54 -16.49
N HIS A 37 -4.59 -6.45 -17.14
CA HIS A 37 -5.57 -6.49 -18.22
C HIS A 37 -5.09 -7.32 -19.42
N GLU A 38 -3.84 -7.12 -19.87
CA GLU A 38 -3.25 -7.91 -20.97
C GLU A 38 -3.20 -9.42 -20.66
N GLN A 39 -3.16 -9.78 -19.38
CA GLN A 39 -3.14 -11.18 -18.91
C GLN A 39 -4.53 -11.71 -18.52
N GLY A 40 -5.60 -10.91 -18.62
CA GLY A 40 -6.94 -11.29 -18.16
C GLY A 40 -7.05 -11.49 -16.65
N LEU A 41 -6.22 -10.80 -15.87
CA LEU A 41 -6.11 -10.88 -14.41
C LEU A 41 -6.78 -9.70 -13.69
N ASP A 42 -7.67 -8.96 -14.36
CA ASP A 42 -8.31 -7.75 -13.83
C ASP A 42 -8.92 -7.98 -12.43
N GLY A 43 -9.66 -9.08 -12.25
CA GLY A 43 -10.29 -9.42 -10.98
C GLY A 43 -9.30 -9.73 -9.85
N ASP A 44 -8.18 -10.39 -10.17
CA ASP A 44 -7.12 -10.66 -9.20
C ASP A 44 -6.36 -9.37 -8.84
N TYR A 45 -6.09 -8.52 -9.83
CA TYR A 45 -5.48 -7.22 -9.62
C TYR A 45 -6.33 -6.35 -8.69
N GLU A 46 -7.64 -6.23 -8.94
CA GLU A 46 -8.55 -5.48 -8.09
C GLU A 46 -8.59 -6.05 -6.66
N ARG A 47 -8.77 -7.37 -6.54
CA ARG A 47 -8.88 -8.05 -5.25
C ARG A 47 -7.61 -7.88 -4.41
N LEU A 48 -6.44 -8.11 -4.99
CA LEU A 48 -5.15 -8.01 -4.31
C LEU A 48 -4.81 -6.56 -3.98
N SER A 49 -5.03 -5.63 -4.90
CA SER A 49 -4.80 -4.19 -4.66
C SER A 49 -5.67 -3.67 -3.53
N ALA A 50 -6.96 -4.03 -3.51
CA ALA A 50 -7.87 -3.65 -2.45
C ALA A 50 -7.47 -4.27 -1.10
N ALA A 51 -7.03 -5.54 -1.09
CA ALA A 51 -6.54 -6.18 0.12
C ALA A 51 -5.27 -5.52 0.66
N LEU A 52 -4.29 -5.25 -0.21
CA LEU A 52 -3.05 -4.57 0.14
C LEU A 52 -3.33 -3.16 0.70
N TYR A 53 -4.15 -2.38 0.02
CA TYR A 53 -4.53 -1.03 0.46
C TYR A 53 -5.14 -1.05 1.86
N ARG A 54 -6.10 -1.96 2.12
CA ARG A 54 -6.69 -2.11 3.46
C ARG A 54 -5.64 -2.42 4.53
N GLN A 55 -4.71 -3.33 4.26
CA GLN A 55 -3.67 -3.68 5.23
C GLN A 55 -2.70 -2.53 5.50
N ILE A 56 -2.32 -1.76 4.47
CA ILE A 56 -1.48 -0.58 4.64
C ILE A 56 -2.19 0.47 5.48
N MET A 57 -3.48 0.74 5.22
CA MET A 57 -4.27 1.70 6.00
C MET A 57 -4.41 1.27 7.46
N LEU A 58 -4.66 -0.01 7.72
CA LEU A 58 -4.68 -0.54 9.09
C LEU A 58 -3.31 -0.41 9.77
N ALA A 59 -2.23 -0.76 9.08
CA ALA A 59 -0.88 -0.66 9.62
C ALA A 59 -0.51 0.79 9.96
N VAL A 60 -0.85 1.75 9.09
CA VAL A 60 -0.69 3.19 9.38
C VAL A 60 -1.53 3.57 10.59
N LEU A 61 -2.83 3.22 10.61
CA LEU A 61 -3.74 3.55 11.71
C LEU A 61 -3.21 3.06 13.06
N TYR A 62 -2.78 1.81 13.15
CA TYR A 62 -2.23 1.24 14.39
C TYR A 62 -0.85 1.79 14.74
N ALA A 63 -0.04 2.13 13.74
CA ALA A 63 1.29 2.66 14.02
C ALA A 63 1.24 4.10 14.56
N VAL A 64 0.38 4.95 14.00
CA VAL A 64 0.30 6.37 14.35
C VAL A 64 -0.55 6.66 15.60
N ASN A 65 -1.49 5.77 15.94
CA ASN A 65 -2.32 5.93 17.13
C ASN A 65 -1.75 5.12 18.30
N GLU A 66 -1.59 5.76 19.45
CA GLU A 66 -1.36 5.08 20.72
C GLU A 66 -2.70 4.53 21.23
N TRP A 67 -2.91 3.22 21.04
CA TRP A 67 -3.97 2.49 21.73
C TRP A 67 -3.43 1.93 23.05
#